data_AF-A0A8B6EFH9-F1
#
_entry.id   AF-A0A8B6EFH9-F1
#
_cell.length_a   1.000
_cell.length_b   1.000
_cell.length_c   1.000
_cell.angle_alpha   90.00
_cell.angle_beta   90.00
_cell.angle_gamma   90.00
#
_symmetry.space_group_name_H-M   'P 1'
#
loop_
_entity.id
_entity.type
_entity.pdbx_description
1 polymer ?
#
loop_
_entity_poly.entity_id
_entity_poly.type
_entity_poly.pdbx_seq_one_letter_code
_entity_poly.pdbx_strand_id
1 'polypeptide(L)'
;MSNVDDKTVREINVETKVVKRLAGTGRAGSEDGCQTTAQFQQPTSVCSEKKTVFVCDNAVGQVKLITPSSSLLKYLEILHKLLSTFGFTKDKHNFSIDDAISRLTDIDDCLCDIEIKTITSEKDALQGPDGANSMQTKHDISQLITALKSLRDVVNKTEPLFKAKLSLKSTFTTIVENIFSEMKGIDDTPLMIQFARRFSNCVRELFKRITQMCFLYFTSEYSHLNNFQVIA
;
A
#
# COMPACT_ATOMS: atom_id res chain seq x y z
N MET A 1 -2.23 -13.13 -32.05
CA MET A 1 -3.08 -13.23 -33.26
C MET A 1 -4.49 -12.77 -32.90
N SER A 2 -5.02 -11.73 -33.56
CA SER A 2 -6.46 -11.43 -33.52
C SER A 2 -7.18 -12.29 -34.55
N ASN A 3 -8.30 -12.91 -34.16
CA ASN A 3 -9.16 -13.62 -35.10
C ASN A 3 -10.47 -12.85 -35.21
N VAL A 4 -10.74 -12.33 -36.41
CA VAL A 4 -11.94 -11.56 -36.72
C VAL A 4 -13.20 -12.44 -36.69
N ASP A 5 -13.09 -13.71 -37.09
CA ASP A 5 -14.21 -14.63 -37.21
C ASP A 5 -14.72 -15.11 -35.85
N ASP A 6 -13.79 -15.40 -34.92
CA ASP A 6 -14.09 -15.87 -33.57
C ASP A 6 -13.96 -14.77 -32.51
N LYS A 7 -13.85 -13.50 -32.94
CA LYS A 7 -13.86 -12.28 -32.10
C LYS A 7 -13.01 -12.41 -30.83
N THR A 8 -11.85 -13.04 -30.97
CA THR A 8 -10.96 -13.41 -29.87
C THR A 8 -9.53 -13.03 -30.19
N VAL A 9 -8.79 -12.71 -29.15
CA VAL A 9 -7.34 -12.53 -29.20
C VAL A 9 -6.70 -13.81 -28.67
N ARG A 10 -5.74 -14.36 -29.43
CA ARG A 10 -5.09 -15.64 -29.13
C ARG A 10 -3.57 -15.46 -29.03
N GLU A 11 -2.99 -16.16 -28.08
CA GLU A 11 -1.57 -16.32 -27.87
C GLU A 11 -1.12 -17.65 -28.50
N ILE A 12 0.02 -17.63 -29.18
CA ILE A 12 0.59 -18.82 -29.83
C ILE A 12 1.97 -19.03 -29.23
N ASN A 13 2.16 -20.19 -28.60
CA ASN A 13 3.48 -20.61 -28.18
C ASN A 13 4.20 -21.25 -29.37
N VAL A 14 5.29 -20.63 -29.84
CA VAL A 14 5.98 -21.02 -31.09
C VAL A 14 6.68 -22.37 -30.95
N GLU A 15 7.15 -22.73 -29.76
CA GLU A 15 7.88 -23.98 -29.51
C GLU A 15 6.95 -25.18 -29.41
N THR A 16 5.88 -25.04 -28.62
CA THR A 16 4.90 -26.12 -28.39
C THR A 16 3.80 -26.15 -29.45
N LYS A 17 3.70 -25.11 -30.30
CA LYS A 17 2.64 -24.89 -31.29
C LYS A 17 1.23 -24.86 -30.69
N VAL A 18 1.11 -24.68 -29.37
CA VAL A 18 -0.19 -24.59 -28.69
C VAL A 18 -0.75 -23.18 -28.85
N VAL A 19 -2.02 -23.10 -29.24
CA VAL A 19 -2.79 -21.85 -29.32
C VAL A 19 -3.70 -21.75 -28.12
N LYS A 20 -3.56 -20.68 -27.34
CA LYS A 20 -4.40 -20.39 -26.18
C LYS A 20 -5.19 -19.10 -26.41
N ARG A 21 -6.41 -19.07 -25.90
CA ARG A 21 -7.21 -17.83 -25.88
C ARG A 21 -6.63 -16.87 -24.86
N LEU A 22 -6.26 -15.67 -25.32
CA LEU A 22 -5.72 -14.60 -24.49
C LEU A 22 -6.83 -13.68 -23.97
N ALA A 23 -7.86 -13.38 -24.75
CA ALA A 23 -9.06 -12.65 -24.31
C ALA A 23 -10.20 -12.81 -25.33
N GLY A 24 -11.45 -12.67 -24.88
CA GLY A 24 -12.63 -12.64 -25.76
C GLY A 24 -13.64 -13.74 -25.44
N THR A 25 -14.93 -13.41 -25.46
CA THR A 25 -16.01 -14.42 -25.29
C THR A 25 -16.37 -15.15 -26.58
N GLY A 26 -15.94 -14.63 -27.74
CA GLY A 26 -16.40 -15.06 -29.07
C GLY A 26 -17.72 -14.43 -29.52
N ARG A 27 -18.37 -13.63 -28.65
CA ARG A 27 -19.56 -12.83 -29.00
C ARG A 27 -19.16 -11.42 -29.39
N ALA A 28 -19.89 -10.85 -30.35
CA ALA A 28 -19.71 -9.43 -30.70
C ALA A 28 -20.22 -8.54 -29.59
N GLY A 29 -19.39 -7.57 -29.23
CA GLY A 29 -19.72 -6.48 -28.33
C GLY A 29 -18.45 -5.70 -28.02
N SER A 30 -18.60 -4.65 -27.22
CA SER A 30 -17.52 -3.75 -26.82
C SER A 30 -17.29 -3.74 -25.32
N GLU A 31 -17.86 -4.70 -24.57
CA GLU A 31 -17.70 -4.75 -23.12
C GLU A 31 -16.25 -5.06 -22.72
N ASP A 32 -15.75 -4.29 -21.77
CA ASP A 32 -14.48 -4.56 -21.10
C ASP A 32 -14.68 -5.61 -20.00
N GLY A 33 -13.66 -6.39 -19.73
CA GLY A 33 -13.75 -7.48 -18.75
C GLY A 33 -12.47 -8.27 -18.60
N CYS A 34 -12.55 -9.34 -17.81
CA CYS A 34 -11.46 -10.29 -17.67
C CYS A 34 -11.36 -11.20 -18.90
N GLN A 35 -10.37 -12.09 -18.90
CA GLN A 35 -10.03 -12.98 -20.01
C GLN A 35 -11.23 -13.67 -20.68
N THR A 36 -12.22 -14.08 -19.88
CA THR A 36 -13.40 -14.85 -20.28
C THR A 36 -14.67 -14.03 -20.48
N THR A 37 -14.65 -12.73 -20.16
CA THR A 37 -15.83 -11.84 -20.21
C THR A 37 -15.66 -10.66 -21.17
N ALA A 38 -14.42 -10.28 -21.49
CA ALA A 38 -14.13 -9.24 -22.48
C ALA A 38 -14.74 -9.58 -23.85
N GLN A 39 -15.29 -8.57 -24.53
CA GLN A 39 -15.90 -8.71 -25.84
C GLN A 39 -15.19 -7.82 -26.86
N PHE A 40 -15.14 -8.32 -28.10
CA PHE A 40 -14.60 -7.61 -29.25
C PHE A 40 -15.63 -7.67 -30.39
N GLN A 41 -15.75 -6.59 -31.15
CA GLN A 41 -16.66 -6.52 -32.29
C GLN A 41 -15.95 -6.97 -33.57
N GLN A 42 -14.80 -6.35 -33.87
CA GLN A 42 -13.96 -6.67 -35.02
C GLN A 42 -12.49 -6.37 -34.70
N PRO A 43 -11.81 -7.26 -33.93
CA PRO A 43 -10.40 -7.08 -33.60
C PRO A 43 -9.55 -7.33 -34.84
N THR A 44 -9.08 -6.27 -35.49
CA THR A 44 -8.40 -6.35 -36.80
C THR A 44 -6.89 -6.45 -36.67
N SER A 45 -6.31 -5.74 -35.71
CA SER A 45 -4.87 -5.74 -35.49
C SER A 45 -4.53 -5.85 -34.02
N VAL A 46 -3.35 -6.43 -33.76
CA VAL A 46 -2.79 -6.55 -32.42
C VAL A 46 -1.34 -6.08 -32.47
N CYS A 47 -0.96 -5.30 -31.47
CA CYS A 47 0.41 -4.92 -31.18
C CYS A 47 0.70 -5.32 -29.74
N SER A 48 1.91 -5.77 -29.45
CA SER A 48 2.33 -6.08 -28.09
C SER A 48 3.52 -5.24 -27.71
N GLU A 49 3.44 -4.60 -26.56
CA GLU A 49 4.57 -3.94 -25.92
C GLU A 49 4.79 -4.59 -24.55
N LYS A 50 5.96 -5.18 -24.34
CA LYS A 50 6.29 -5.94 -23.13
C LYS A 50 5.23 -7.02 -22.85
N LYS A 51 4.45 -6.86 -21.78
CA LYS A 51 3.37 -7.79 -21.41
C LYS A 51 1.97 -7.25 -21.70
N THR A 52 1.87 -6.03 -22.22
CA THR A 52 0.61 -5.41 -22.59
C THR A 52 0.34 -5.64 -24.08
N VAL A 53 -0.87 -6.08 -24.40
CA VAL A 53 -1.32 -6.28 -25.78
C VAL A 53 -2.36 -5.23 -26.10
N PHE A 54 -2.08 -4.43 -27.11
CA PHE A 54 -3.00 -3.47 -27.71
C PHE A 54 -3.77 -4.15 -28.83
N VAL A 55 -5.08 -3.96 -28.83
CA VAL A 55 -5.99 -4.54 -29.81
C VAL A 55 -6.77 -3.41 -30.43
N CYS A 56 -6.67 -3.25 -31.75
CA CYS A 56 -7.53 -2.30 -32.46
C CYS A 56 -8.83 -2.99 -32.83
N ASP A 57 -9.93 -2.52 -32.26
CA ASP A 57 -11.28 -2.95 -32.61
C ASP A 57 -11.89 -1.94 -33.58
N ASN A 58 -11.71 -2.20 -34.88
CA ASN A 58 -12.03 -1.23 -35.93
C ASN A 58 -13.53 -0.92 -36.02
N ALA A 59 -14.40 -1.88 -35.71
CA ALA A 59 -15.85 -1.67 -35.80
C ALA A 59 -16.38 -0.78 -34.67
N VAL A 60 -15.70 -0.76 -33.52
CA VAL A 60 -16.03 0.13 -32.40
C VAL A 60 -15.21 1.43 -32.47
N GLY A 61 -14.13 1.46 -33.25
CA GLY A 61 -13.21 2.60 -33.33
C GLY A 61 -12.39 2.79 -32.06
N GLN A 62 -12.14 1.71 -31.31
CA GLN A 62 -11.46 1.75 -30.02
C GLN A 62 -10.18 0.91 -30.04
N VAL A 63 -9.16 1.38 -29.30
CA VAL A 63 -7.99 0.58 -28.95
C VAL A 63 -8.21 0.04 -27.55
N LYS A 64 -8.29 -1.28 -27.43
CA LYS A 64 -8.44 -1.99 -26.16
C LYS A 64 -7.09 -2.51 -25.68
N LEU A 65 -6.84 -2.41 -24.38
CA LEU A 65 -5.61 -2.89 -23.76
C LEU A 65 -5.87 -4.20 -22.98
N ILE A 66 -4.99 -5.17 -23.16
CA ILE A 66 -4.95 -6.41 -22.38
C ILE A 66 -3.65 -6.40 -21.58
N THR A 67 -3.76 -6.26 -20.27
CA THR A 67 -2.61 -6.23 -19.34
C THR A 67 -2.70 -7.40 -18.35
N PRO A 68 -1.58 -8.00 -17.93
CA PRO A 68 -1.61 -9.06 -16.92
C PRO A 68 -2.10 -8.51 -15.58
N SER A 69 -3.11 -9.15 -14.99
CA SER A 69 -3.55 -8.82 -13.62
C SER A 69 -2.52 -9.19 -12.55
N SER A 70 -1.50 -9.99 -12.89
CA SER A 70 -0.46 -10.41 -11.94
C SER A 70 0.42 -9.27 -11.45
N SER A 71 0.66 -8.23 -12.26
CA SER A 71 1.38 -7.03 -11.82
C SER A 71 0.55 -6.25 -10.78
N LEU A 72 -0.74 -6.07 -11.05
CA LEU A 72 -1.67 -5.41 -10.13
C LEU A 72 -1.85 -6.19 -8.82
N LEU A 73 -1.99 -7.52 -8.89
CA LEU A 73 -2.12 -8.37 -7.71
C LEU A 73 -0.89 -8.24 -6.79
N LYS A 74 0.32 -8.27 -7.35
CA LYS A 74 1.56 -8.05 -6.57
C LYS A 74 1.60 -6.68 -5.92
N TYR A 75 1.20 -5.63 -6.63
CA TYR A 75 1.11 -4.29 -6.06
C TYR A 75 0.11 -4.25 -4.89
N LEU A 76 -1.07 -4.84 -5.05
CA LEU A 76 -2.08 -4.91 -4.00
C LEU A 76 -1.62 -5.76 -2.81
N GLU A 77 -0.87 -6.84 -3.03
CA GLU A 77 -0.24 -7.65 -1.98
C GLU A 77 0.79 -6.83 -1.18
N ILE A 78 1.66 -6.08 -1.86
CA ILE A 78 2.63 -5.19 -1.21
C ILE A 78 1.91 -4.12 -0.40
N LEU A 79 0.91 -3.47 -0.98
CA LEU A 79 0.11 -2.44 -0.31
C LEU A 79 -0.62 -3.01 0.91
N HIS A 80 -1.22 -4.19 0.78
CA HIS A 80 -1.87 -4.87 1.89
C HIS A 80 -0.87 -5.24 2.99
N LYS A 81 0.32 -5.74 2.64
CA LYS A 81 1.38 -6.06 3.60
C LYS A 81 1.86 -4.81 4.35
N LEU A 82 1.98 -3.68 3.66
CA LEU A 82 2.30 -2.38 4.27
C LEU A 82 1.20 -1.94 5.24
N LEU A 83 -0.05 -1.86 4.76
CA LEU A 83 -1.20 -1.39 5.55
C LEU A 83 -1.49 -2.27 6.77
N SER A 84 -1.36 -3.58 6.63
CA SER A 84 -1.53 -4.53 7.75
C SER A 84 -0.45 -4.37 8.80
N THR A 85 0.80 -4.06 8.42
CA THR A 85 1.90 -3.84 9.37
C THR A 85 1.61 -2.69 10.33
N PHE A 86 0.88 -1.67 9.86
CA PHE A 86 0.47 -0.51 10.67
C PHE A 86 -0.97 -0.60 11.20
N GLY A 87 -1.66 -1.73 11.00
CA GLY A 87 -2.98 -1.99 11.56
C GLY A 87 -4.13 -1.21 10.91
N PHE A 88 -3.99 -0.81 9.64
CA PHE A 88 -5.08 -0.22 8.85
C PHE A 88 -6.08 -1.25 8.30
N THR A 89 -5.82 -2.55 8.52
CA THR A 89 -6.71 -3.64 8.12
C THR A 89 -7.66 -4.03 9.26
N LYS A 90 -8.79 -4.67 8.93
CA LYS A 90 -9.77 -5.16 9.93
C LYS A 90 -9.17 -6.17 10.91
N ASP A 91 -8.11 -6.85 10.49
CA ASP A 91 -7.43 -7.86 11.28
C ASP A 91 -6.66 -7.20 12.43
N LYS A 92 -6.97 -7.61 13.67
CA LYS A 92 -6.37 -7.08 14.90
C LYS A 92 -4.99 -7.69 15.18
N HIS A 93 -4.13 -7.81 14.17
CA HIS A 93 -2.77 -8.28 14.39
C HIS A 93 -1.88 -7.13 14.86
N ASN A 94 -1.37 -7.23 16.08
CA ASN A 94 -0.32 -6.37 16.58
C ASN A 94 1.02 -6.98 16.20
N PHE A 95 1.82 -6.26 15.42
CA PHE A 95 3.18 -6.65 15.07
C PHE A 95 4.18 -6.01 16.04
N SER A 96 5.19 -6.77 16.45
CA SER A 96 6.34 -6.22 17.17
C SER A 96 7.14 -5.28 16.25
N ILE A 97 7.99 -4.42 16.83
CA ILE A 97 8.90 -3.56 16.07
C ILE A 97 9.80 -4.39 15.16
N ASP A 98 10.29 -5.52 15.66
CA ASP A 98 11.18 -6.40 14.90
C ASP A 98 10.43 -7.07 13.73
N ASP A 99 9.19 -7.50 13.95
CA ASP A 99 8.33 -8.07 12.89
C ASP A 99 8.03 -7.03 11.80
N ALA A 100 7.75 -5.79 12.19
CA ALA A 100 7.49 -4.72 11.25
C ALA A 100 8.72 -4.35 10.41
N ILE A 101 9.90 -4.32 11.02
CA ILE A 101 11.17 -4.11 10.30
C ILE A 101 11.39 -5.25 9.29
N SER A 102 11.18 -6.50 9.69
CA SER A 102 11.32 -7.66 8.79
C SER A 102 10.36 -7.53 7.60
N ARG A 103 9.08 -7.26 7.87
CA ARG A 103 8.05 -7.14 6.82
C ARG A 103 8.32 -5.98 5.86
N LEU A 104 8.81 -4.85 6.34
CA LEU A 104 9.19 -3.71 5.51
C LEU A 104 10.45 -3.97 4.70
N THR A 105 11.41 -4.72 5.26
CA THR A 105 12.60 -5.15 4.52
C THR A 105 12.20 -6.07 3.36
N ASP A 106 11.30 -7.03 3.60
CA ASP A 106 10.75 -7.87 2.52
C ASP A 106 10.04 -7.05 1.42
N ILE A 107 9.37 -5.95 1.81
CA ILE A 107 8.72 -5.04 0.85
C ILE A 107 9.78 -4.31 0.02
N ASP A 108 10.83 -3.80 0.66
CA ASP A 108 11.94 -3.11 0.00
C ASP A 108 12.65 -4.03 -1.01
N ASP A 109 12.92 -5.28 -0.60
CA ASP A 109 13.49 -6.32 -1.46
C ASP A 109 12.57 -6.62 -2.66
N CYS A 110 11.26 -6.77 -2.42
CA CYS A 110 10.29 -7.02 -3.48
C CYS A 110 10.21 -5.86 -4.49
N LEU A 111 10.33 -4.61 -4.02
CA LEU A 111 10.35 -3.42 -4.88
C LEU A 111 11.66 -3.31 -5.68
N CYS A 112 12.77 -3.78 -5.13
CA CYS A 112 14.04 -3.89 -5.85
C CYS A 112 13.97 -4.97 -6.94
N ASP A 113 13.39 -6.12 -6.65
CA ASP A 113 13.16 -7.20 -7.62
C ASP A 113 12.29 -6.78 -8.81
N ILE A 114 11.25 -5.98 -8.54
CA ILE A 114 10.40 -5.40 -9.60
C ILE A 114 11.24 -4.49 -10.50
N GLU A 115 12.11 -3.67 -9.92
CA GLU A 115 12.96 -2.75 -10.68
C GLU A 115 14.00 -3.49 -11.53
N ILE A 116 14.67 -4.51 -10.98
CA ILE A 116 15.65 -5.32 -11.72
C ILE A 116 14.97 -5.99 -12.93
N LYS A 117 13.73 -6.49 -12.77
CA LYS A 117 12.94 -7.06 -13.88
C LYS A 117 12.59 -6.03 -14.95
N THR A 118 12.32 -4.78 -14.57
CA THR A 118 12.14 -3.68 -15.54
C THR A 118 13.44 -3.26 -16.23
N ILE A 119 14.58 -3.22 -15.53
CA ILE A 119 15.89 -2.81 -16.11
C ILE A 119 16.43 -3.88 -17.06
N THR A 120 16.26 -5.16 -16.72
CA THR A 120 16.67 -6.29 -17.58
C THR A 120 15.78 -6.45 -18.81
N SER A 121 14.58 -5.86 -18.80
CA SER A 121 13.64 -5.83 -19.92
C SER A 121 13.73 -4.48 -20.68
N GLU A 122 14.87 -4.24 -21.31
CA GLU A 122 15.18 -3.18 -22.30
C GLU A 122 14.92 -1.70 -21.92
N LYS A 123 15.91 -0.87 -22.30
CA LYS A 123 15.98 0.59 -22.12
C LYS A 123 14.93 1.33 -22.96
N ASP A 124 13.67 1.37 -22.53
CA ASP A 124 12.69 2.31 -23.11
C ASP A 124 11.64 2.78 -22.09
N ALA A 125 11.14 4.00 -22.35
CA ALA A 125 10.47 4.90 -21.43
C ALA A 125 9.39 4.25 -20.53
N LEU A 126 9.45 4.59 -19.23
CA LEU A 126 8.69 4.03 -18.12
C LEU A 126 7.26 4.59 -18.01
N GLN A 127 6.47 4.58 -19.08
CA GLN A 127 5.08 5.07 -19.07
C GLN A 127 4.08 3.93 -19.30
N GLY A 128 3.85 3.10 -18.28
CA GLY A 128 2.80 2.07 -18.31
C GLY A 128 2.45 1.52 -16.92
N PRO A 129 1.40 0.69 -16.79
CA PRO A 129 0.99 0.05 -15.53
C PRO A 129 2.02 -0.95 -14.97
N ASP A 130 3.02 -1.32 -15.78
CA ASP A 130 4.23 -2.07 -15.39
C ASP A 130 5.42 -1.13 -15.05
N GLY A 131 5.14 0.16 -14.81
CA GLY A 131 6.13 1.21 -14.60
C GLY A 131 7.01 0.98 -13.38
N ALA A 132 8.28 1.38 -13.50
CA ALA A 132 9.24 1.32 -12.40
C ALA A 132 8.69 2.09 -11.17
N ASN A 133 8.96 1.54 -9.99
CA ASN A 133 8.61 2.16 -8.72
C ASN A 133 9.18 3.59 -8.68
N SER A 134 8.38 4.55 -8.22
CA SER A 134 8.88 5.92 -8.03
C SER A 134 10.07 5.92 -7.08
N MET A 135 11.11 6.70 -7.43
CA MET A 135 12.25 6.92 -6.54
C MET A 135 11.80 7.43 -5.16
N GLN A 136 10.72 8.22 -5.13
CA GLN A 136 10.14 8.72 -3.89
C GLN A 136 9.59 7.59 -3.02
N THR A 137 8.84 6.65 -3.60
CA THR A 137 8.26 5.53 -2.85
C THR A 137 9.34 4.66 -2.19
N LYS A 138 10.45 4.41 -2.90
CA LYS A 138 11.59 3.69 -2.34
C LYS A 138 12.27 4.46 -1.23
N HIS A 139 12.49 5.76 -1.46
CA HIS A 139 13.07 6.63 -0.45
C HIS A 139 12.23 6.61 0.84
N ASP A 140 10.91 6.74 0.71
CA ASP A 140 9.99 6.75 1.84
C ASP A 140 9.99 5.41 2.60
N ILE A 141 10.04 4.28 1.90
CA ILE A 141 10.13 2.95 2.52
C ILE A 141 11.47 2.75 3.23
N SER A 142 12.58 3.20 2.63
CA SER A 142 13.90 3.16 3.26
C SER A 142 13.98 4.05 4.51
N GLN A 143 13.36 5.23 4.46
CA GLN A 143 13.22 6.14 5.60
C GLN A 143 12.37 5.51 6.70
N LEU A 144 11.25 4.86 6.35
CA LEU A 144 10.40 4.11 7.27
C LEU A 144 11.19 3.03 8.03
N ILE A 145 11.97 2.22 7.30
CA ILE A 145 12.81 1.18 7.89
C ILE A 145 13.86 1.79 8.84
N THR A 146 14.50 2.88 8.42
CA THR A 146 15.53 3.57 9.22
C THR A 146 14.94 4.19 10.49
N ALA A 147 13.75 4.79 10.39
CA ALA A 147 13.03 5.35 11.51
C ALA A 147 12.64 4.27 12.53
N LEU A 148 12.13 3.12 12.08
CA LEU A 148 11.78 2.01 12.97
C LEU A 148 13.00 1.37 13.63
N LYS A 149 14.13 1.23 12.91
CA LYS A 149 15.40 0.78 13.49
C LYS A 149 15.88 1.74 14.58
N SER A 150 15.83 3.04 14.31
CA SER A 150 16.20 4.08 15.28
C SER A 150 15.28 4.06 16.51
N LEU A 151 13.96 3.90 16.31
CA LEU A 151 12.99 3.75 17.40
C LEU A 151 13.30 2.52 18.26
N ARG A 152 13.54 1.37 17.63
CA ARG A 152 13.95 0.14 18.32
C ARG A 152 15.20 0.36 19.17
N ASP A 153 16.21 1.03 18.61
CA ASP A 153 17.48 1.27 19.28
C ASP A 153 17.33 2.25 20.47
N VAL A 154 16.45 3.25 20.36
CA VAL A 154 16.09 4.12 21.49
C VAL A 154 15.36 3.35 22.58
N VAL A 155 14.34 2.57 22.22
CA VAL A 155 13.57 1.76 23.18
C VAL A 155 14.47 0.76 23.91
N ASN A 156 15.40 0.13 23.19
CA ASN A 156 16.42 -0.76 23.75
C ASN A 156 17.29 -0.08 24.81
N LYS A 157 17.66 1.18 24.59
CA LYS A 157 18.54 1.94 25.49
C LYS A 157 17.81 2.44 26.73
N THR A 158 16.54 2.82 26.61
CA THR A 158 15.78 3.37 27.73
C THR A 158 15.13 2.32 28.62
N GLU A 159 14.36 1.39 28.06
CA GLU A 159 13.63 0.39 28.85
C GLU A 159 13.21 -0.80 27.96
N PRO A 160 13.89 -1.96 28.04
CA PRO A 160 13.66 -3.07 27.12
C PRO A 160 12.29 -3.74 27.29
N LEU A 161 11.68 -3.65 28.48
CA LEU A 161 10.33 -4.15 28.76
C LEU A 161 9.24 -3.36 28.02
N PHE A 162 9.55 -2.14 27.58
CA PHE A 162 8.61 -1.29 26.84
C PHE A 162 8.29 -1.83 25.45
N LYS A 163 9.15 -2.69 24.87
CA LYS A 163 8.90 -3.33 23.57
C LYS A 163 7.58 -4.08 23.51
N ALA A 164 7.22 -4.79 24.59
CA ALA A 164 5.99 -5.58 24.64
C ALA A 164 4.72 -4.71 24.73
N LYS A 165 4.86 -3.43 25.10
CA LYS A 165 3.75 -2.49 25.27
C LYS A 165 3.62 -1.50 24.12
N LEU A 166 4.58 -1.46 23.19
CA LEU A 166 4.54 -0.56 22.06
C LEU A 166 3.64 -1.15 20.96
N SER A 167 2.55 -0.46 20.65
CA SER A 167 1.75 -0.76 19.47
C SER A 167 2.21 0.11 18.30
N LEU A 168 2.54 -0.52 17.17
CA LEU A 168 2.76 0.20 15.90
C LEU A 168 1.46 0.63 15.24
N LYS A 169 0.31 0.18 15.76
CA LYS A 169 -0.99 0.65 15.32
C LYS A 169 -1.07 2.14 15.66
N SER A 170 -1.18 2.98 14.63
CA SER A 170 -1.31 4.45 14.71
C SER A 170 -0.04 5.30 14.59
N THR A 171 1.16 4.76 14.38
CA THR A 171 2.38 5.61 14.42
C THR A 171 2.52 6.62 13.27
N PHE A 172 1.95 6.38 12.09
CA PHE A 172 2.31 7.16 10.90
C PHE A 172 1.37 8.31 10.50
N THR A 173 0.05 8.15 10.60
CA THR A 173 -0.91 9.20 10.21
C THR A 173 -1.66 9.77 11.40
N THR A 174 -2.15 8.91 12.29
CA THR A 174 -2.93 9.34 13.45
C THR A 174 -2.11 10.20 14.41
N ILE A 175 -0.82 9.94 14.59
CA ILE A 175 0.01 10.77 15.47
C ILE A 175 0.17 12.19 14.95
N VAL A 176 0.52 12.36 13.68
CA VAL A 176 0.79 13.67 13.10
C VAL A 176 -0.51 14.47 12.97
N GLU A 177 -1.56 13.87 12.43
CA GLU A 177 -2.85 14.54 12.25
C GLU A 177 -3.51 14.88 13.60
N ASN A 178 -3.41 13.97 14.59
CA ASN A 178 -3.96 14.23 15.91
C ASN A 178 -3.11 15.26 16.69
N ILE A 179 -1.77 15.26 16.57
CA ILE A 179 -0.94 16.34 17.12
C ILE A 179 -1.35 17.67 16.48
N PHE A 180 -1.39 17.77 15.15
CA PHE A 180 -1.72 19.03 14.48
C PHE A 180 -3.15 19.50 14.80
N SER A 181 -4.12 18.59 14.88
CA SER A 181 -5.50 18.91 15.23
C SER A 181 -5.62 19.37 16.69
N GLU A 182 -5.01 18.65 17.65
CA GLU A 182 -5.00 19.03 19.07
C GLU A 182 -4.26 20.37 19.30
N MET A 183 -3.21 20.63 18.51
CA MET A 183 -2.45 21.89 18.57
C MET A 183 -3.25 23.07 18.02
N LYS A 184 -4.17 22.85 17.07
CA LYS A 184 -5.11 23.84 16.52
C LYS A 184 -6.42 23.97 17.28
N GLY A 185 -6.74 23.07 18.22
CA GLY A 185 -8.06 22.99 18.83
C GLY A 185 -8.54 24.20 19.66
N ILE A 186 -7.68 25.19 19.93
CA ILE A 186 -8.11 26.46 20.58
C ILE A 186 -7.95 27.65 19.61
N ASP A 187 -6.86 27.67 18.86
CA ASP A 187 -6.55 28.71 17.87
C ASP A 187 -6.26 28.02 16.54
N ASP A 188 -6.99 28.37 15.47
CA ASP A 188 -6.79 27.80 14.12
C ASP A 188 -5.36 28.03 13.58
N THR A 189 -4.73 29.13 14.03
CA THR A 189 -3.38 29.55 13.66
C THR A 189 -2.58 29.96 14.89
N PRO A 190 -2.08 29.00 15.69
CA PRO A 190 -1.37 29.32 16.92
C PRO A 190 -0.02 29.98 16.61
N LEU A 191 0.34 31.00 17.40
CA LEU A 191 1.68 31.60 17.36
C LEU A 191 2.74 30.58 17.80
N MET A 192 3.97 30.78 17.36
CA MET A 192 5.09 29.85 17.60
C MET A 192 5.31 29.58 19.11
N ILE A 193 5.10 30.59 19.97
CA ILE A 193 5.18 30.44 21.42
C ILE A 193 4.02 29.64 22.03
N GLN A 194 2.81 29.78 21.49
CA GLN A 194 1.64 29.01 21.92
C GLN A 194 1.79 27.55 21.50
N PHE A 195 2.32 27.32 20.30
CA PHE A 195 2.70 26.00 19.82
C PHE A 195 3.72 25.36 20.77
N ALA A 196 4.84 26.03 21.07
CA ALA A 196 5.89 25.48 21.94
C ALA A 196 5.37 25.11 23.34
N ARG A 197 4.50 25.93 23.93
CA ARG A 197 3.91 25.68 25.26
C ARG A 197 2.99 24.45 25.28
N ARG A 198 2.28 24.16 24.18
CA ARG A 198 1.31 23.05 24.11
C ARG A 198 1.92 21.73 23.66
N PHE A 199 3.04 21.78 22.95
CA PHE A 199 3.66 20.60 22.35
C PHE A 199 3.91 19.48 23.36
N SER A 200 4.50 19.78 24.52
CA SER A 200 4.79 18.77 25.55
C SER A 200 3.52 18.06 26.06
N ASN A 201 2.44 18.82 26.29
CA ASN A 201 1.18 18.25 26.74
C ASN A 201 0.51 17.40 25.65
N CYS A 202 0.49 17.86 24.41
CA CYS A 202 -0.08 17.07 23.29
C CYS A 202 0.69 15.77 23.08
N VAL A 203 2.02 15.82 23.10
CA VAL A 203 2.88 14.63 23.02
C VAL A 203 2.59 13.68 24.17
N ARG A 204 2.43 14.20 25.40
CA ARG A 204 2.10 13.36 26.57
C ARG A 204 0.73 12.69 26.44
N GLU A 205 -0.32 13.42 26.05
CA GLU A 205 -1.66 12.84 25.85
C GLU A 205 -1.67 11.80 24.73
N LEU A 206 -0.88 12.03 23.68
CA LEU A 206 -0.72 11.08 22.60
C LEU A 206 -0.01 9.79 23.07
N PHE A 207 1.05 9.90 23.87
CA PHE A 207 1.71 8.73 24.47
C PHE A 207 0.74 7.89 25.31
N LYS A 208 -0.24 8.51 25.98
CA LYS A 208 -1.29 7.76 26.70
C LYS A 208 -2.16 6.92 25.78
N ARG A 209 -2.40 7.36 24.54
CA ARG A 209 -3.20 6.60 23.55
C ARG A 209 -2.38 5.48 22.89
N ILE A 210 -1.06 5.66 22.78
CA ILE A 210 -0.14 4.70 22.14
C ILE A 210 0.28 3.57 23.09
N THR A 211 0.30 3.84 24.40
CA THR A 211 0.78 2.89 25.42
C THR A 211 -0.37 2.33 26.25
N GLN A 212 -0.34 1.03 26.55
CA GLN A 212 -1.24 0.40 27.53
C GLN A 212 -0.82 0.74 28.97
N MET A 213 -0.72 2.02 29.30
CA MET A 213 -0.43 2.46 30.68
C MET A 213 -1.74 2.73 31.43
N CYS A 214 -1.91 2.10 32.60
CA CYS A 214 -2.91 2.54 33.57
C CYS A 214 -2.43 3.86 34.19
N PHE A 215 -3.20 4.93 33.99
CA PHE A 215 -2.95 6.21 34.64
C PHE A 215 -4.02 6.47 35.70
N LEU A 216 -3.56 6.76 36.93
CA LEU A 216 -4.40 7.32 37.99
C LEU A 216 -4.64 8.79 37.66
N TYR A 217 -5.86 9.12 37.23
CA TYR A 217 -6.30 10.50 37.14
C TYR A 217 -6.65 10.99 38.54
N PHE A 218 -5.84 11.90 39.08
CA PHE A 218 -6.21 12.59 40.33
C PHE A 218 -7.08 13.80 39.98
N THR A 219 -8.38 13.59 39.89
CA THR A 219 -9.36 14.63 39.61
C THR A 219 -10.02 15.13 40.92
N SER A 220 -9.21 15.67 41.83
CA SER A 220 -9.63 16.15 43.17
C SER A 220 -10.14 15.05 44.13
N GLU A 221 -10.21 15.37 45.42
CA GLU A 221 -10.64 14.44 46.49
C GLU A 221 -12.08 13.90 46.30
N TYR A 222 -12.88 14.48 45.41
CA TYR A 222 -14.31 14.15 45.22
C TYR A 222 -14.67 13.44 43.90
N SER A 223 -13.71 13.09 43.03
CA SER A 223 -14.07 12.40 41.78
C SER A 223 -14.33 10.91 41.99
N HIS A 224 -15.62 10.54 42.04
CA HIS A 224 -16.07 9.16 41.92
C HIS A 224 -16.11 8.73 40.45
N LEU A 225 -15.01 8.17 39.93
CA LEU A 225 -15.06 7.31 38.75
C LEU A 225 -14.91 5.85 39.20
N ASN A 226 -15.95 5.35 39.88
CA ASN A 226 -16.17 3.92 40.06
C ASN A 226 -16.69 3.36 38.74
N ASN A 227 -15.79 2.79 37.93
CA ASN A 227 -15.97 1.63 37.05
C ASN A 227 -15.09 1.74 35.81
N PHE A 228 -13.86 1.24 35.93
CA PHE A 228 -13.07 0.82 34.79
C PHE A 228 -13.64 -0.51 34.27
N GLN A 229 -14.21 -0.51 33.07
CA GLN A 229 -14.35 -1.73 32.30
C GLN A 229 -13.19 -1.79 31.31
N VAL A 230 -12.26 -2.71 31.60
CA VAL A 230 -11.18 -3.12 30.71
C VAL A 230 -11.82 -3.72 29.47
N ILE A 231 -11.63 -3.10 28.31
CA ILE A 231 -11.82 -3.77 27.03
C ILE A 231 -10.43 -4.04 26.48
N ALA A 232 -10.02 -5.29 26.66
CA ALA A 232 -8.83 -5.90 26.05
C ALA A 232 -8.95 -5.96 24.52
#